data_AF-A0A962N131-F1
#
_entry.id   AF-A0A962N131-F1
#
_cell.length_a   1.000
_cell.length_b   1.000
_cell.length_c   1.000
_cell.angle_alpha   90.00
_cell.angle_beta   90.00
_cell.angle_gamma   90.00
#
_symmetry.space_group_name_H-M   'P 1'
#
loop_
_entity.id
_entity.type
_entity.pdbx_description
1 polymer ?
#
loop_
_entity_poly.entity_id
_entity_poly.type
_entity_poly.pdbx_seq_one_letter_code
_entity_poly.pdbx_strand_id
1 'polypeptide(L)'
;MKCWRSVLYGWVLTGWVLGHNVVAAGEPVDVFTAPVYAVTVDKAFDDVVEDLLVSIGGHNFRLTEQARIGDAIAERAGQAFLRVTVLHFCNLELARRLLELKPSFSLRMPCRISVRATADGKVQIETLLLPEAGGEAALNTFAARVNALLRDIVDEGGL
;
A
#
# COMPACT_ATOMS: atom_id res chain seq x y z
N MET A 1 35.47 -10.28 68.53
CA MET A 1 34.56 -9.38 67.80
C MET A 1 35.32 -8.80 66.59
N LYS A 2 34.76 -9.08 65.41
CA LYS A 2 35.00 -8.62 64.03
C LYS A 2 36.27 -7.80 63.70
N CYS A 3 37.18 -8.49 63.02
CA CYS A 3 38.10 -8.01 62.00
C CYS A 3 37.29 -7.58 60.75
N TRP A 4 37.53 -6.39 60.16
CA TRP A 4 37.09 -6.09 58.78
C TRP A 4 38.13 -5.24 58.03
N ARG A 5 38.57 -5.87 56.93
CA ARG A 5 39.45 -5.54 55.81
C ARG A 5 39.35 -4.12 55.20
N SER A 6 40.52 -3.60 54.85
CA SER A 6 40.81 -2.72 53.71
C SER A 6 40.42 -3.37 52.37
N VAL A 7 40.13 -2.59 51.33
CA VAL A 7 40.65 -2.74 49.95
C VAL A 7 40.02 -1.67 49.04
N LEU A 8 40.91 -1.01 48.31
CA LEU A 8 40.71 -0.06 47.21
C LEU A 8 39.95 -0.67 46.02
N TYR A 9 39.05 0.08 45.40
CA TYR A 9 38.66 -0.01 43.98
C TYR A 9 38.00 1.35 43.65
N GLY A 10 38.40 2.15 42.66
CA GLY A 10 38.69 1.80 41.27
C GLY A 10 37.62 2.50 40.43
N TRP A 11 37.95 3.65 39.82
CA TRP A 11 37.05 4.41 38.95
C TRP A 11 36.72 3.60 37.69
N VAL A 12 35.44 3.37 37.40
CA VAL A 12 34.94 3.09 36.05
C VAL A 12 33.62 3.81 35.83
N LEU A 13 33.67 4.86 35.00
CA LEU A 13 32.54 5.44 34.30
C LEU A 13 31.97 4.38 33.35
N THR A 14 30.72 3.97 33.52
CA THR A 14 29.94 3.40 32.41
C THR A 14 28.51 3.93 32.48
N GLY A 15 28.12 4.61 31.40
CA GLY A 15 26.81 5.22 31.23
C GLY A 15 25.72 4.18 31.11
N TRP A 16 24.59 4.47 31.74
CA TRP A 16 23.33 3.80 31.46
C TRP A 16 22.74 4.43 30.21
N VAL A 17 23.03 3.82 29.06
CA VAL A 17 22.36 4.11 27.80
C VAL A 17 21.63 2.82 27.38
N LEU A 18 20.34 2.99 27.07
CA LEU A 18 19.42 2.08 26.40
C LEU A 18 18.73 1.02 27.26
N GLY A 19 17.56 1.40 27.76
CA GLY A 19 16.43 0.47 27.81
C GLY A 19 16.09 0.04 26.38
N HIS A 20 16.66 -1.08 25.94
CA HIS A 20 16.18 -1.77 24.75
C HIS A 20 14.82 -2.39 25.11
N ASN A 21 13.74 -1.76 24.64
CA ASN A 21 12.45 -2.42 24.57
C ASN A 21 12.59 -3.64 23.65
N VAL A 22 12.78 -4.82 24.25
CA VAL A 22 12.62 -6.09 23.56
C VAL A 22 11.13 -6.27 23.37
N VAL A 23 10.64 -6.03 22.15
CA VAL A 23 9.31 -6.48 21.75
C VAL A 23 9.36 -8.00 21.76
N ALA A 24 8.57 -8.62 22.63
CA ALA A 24 8.41 -10.08 22.69
C ALA A 24 8.06 -10.62 21.28
N ALA A 25 8.56 -11.81 20.96
CA ALA A 25 8.23 -12.51 19.73
C ALA A 25 6.69 -12.60 19.61
N GLY A 26 6.13 -11.85 18.66
CA GLY A 26 4.70 -11.80 18.41
C GLY A 26 4.17 -13.15 17.94
N GLU A 27 2.89 -13.39 18.22
CA GLU A 27 2.09 -14.43 17.59
C GLU A 27 2.25 -14.42 16.05
N PRO A 28 2.00 -15.54 15.34
CA PRO A 28 2.12 -15.58 13.89
C PRO A 28 1.37 -14.39 13.28
N VAL A 29 2.14 -13.48 12.68
CA VAL A 29 1.63 -12.28 12.02
C VAL A 29 0.72 -12.77 10.92
N ASP A 30 -0.58 -12.46 11.01
CA ASP A 30 -1.54 -12.69 9.95
C ASP A 30 -0.95 -12.17 8.64
N VAL A 31 -0.63 -13.10 7.73
CA VAL A 31 0.09 -12.83 6.50
C VAL A 31 -0.83 -11.99 5.64
N PHE A 32 -0.55 -10.69 5.58
CA PHE A 32 -1.38 -9.67 4.95
C PHE A 32 -1.75 -10.05 3.52
N THR A 33 -2.87 -10.76 3.35
CA THR A 33 -3.38 -11.16 2.05
C THR A 33 -4.56 -10.25 1.74
N ALA A 34 -4.26 -9.07 1.19
CA ALA A 34 -5.31 -8.22 0.64
C ALA A 34 -5.83 -8.87 -0.65
N PRO A 35 -7.16 -9.03 -0.83
CA PRO A 35 -7.69 -9.53 -2.09
C PRO A 35 -7.28 -8.59 -3.24
N VAL A 36 -6.93 -9.18 -4.39
CA VAL A 36 -6.52 -8.44 -5.59
C VAL A 36 -7.58 -8.64 -6.66
N TYR A 37 -7.97 -7.56 -7.33
CA TYR A 37 -8.67 -7.63 -8.61
C TYR A 37 -7.70 -7.31 -9.74
N ALA A 38 -7.75 -8.10 -10.80
CA ALA A 38 -6.74 -8.10 -11.84
C ALA A 38 -7.37 -8.40 -13.20
N VAL A 39 -7.01 -7.62 -14.22
CA VAL A 39 -7.38 -7.86 -15.62
C VAL A 39 -6.14 -7.74 -16.50
N THR A 40 -6.07 -8.54 -17.56
CA THR A 40 -5.01 -8.48 -18.57
C THR A 40 -5.62 -8.07 -19.89
N VAL A 41 -5.07 -7.05 -20.53
CA VAL A 41 -5.62 -6.45 -21.75
C VAL A 41 -4.58 -6.40 -22.86
N ASP A 42 -5.06 -6.53 -24.11
CA ASP A 42 -4.24 -6.40 -25.31
C ASP A 42 -4.42 -4.99 -25.89
N LYS A 43 -3.77 -4.02 -25.25
CA LYS A 43 -3.87 -2.59 -25.54
C LYS A 43 -2.52 -1.93 -25.27
N ALA A 44 -2.24 -0.80 -25.94
CA ALA A 44 -1.01 -0.06 -25.69
C ALA A 44 -0.96 0.44 -24.23
N PHE A 45 0.22 0.36 -23.62
CA PHE A 45 0.42 0.69 -22.21
C PHE A 45 -0.01 2.12 -21.86
N ASP A 46 0.33 3.09 -22.71
CA ASP A 46 -0.01 4.49 -22.46
C ASP A 46 -1.50 4.75 -22.59
N ASP A 47 -2.17 4.13 -23.57
CA ASP A 47 -3.63 4.22 -23.71
C ASP A 47 -4.34 3.67 -22.47
N VAL A 48 -3.93 2.50 -21.95
CA VAL A 48 -4.47 1.93 -20.70
C VAL A 48 -4.32 2.90 -19.53
N VAL A 49 -3.16 3.56 -19.41
CA VAL A 49 -2.94 4.55 -18.35
C VAL A 49 -3.87 5.75 -18.53
N GLU A 50 -4.05 6.25 -19.74
CA GLU A 50 -4.96 7.38 -20.03
C GLU A 50 -6.42 7.03 -19.75
N ASP A 51 -6.89 5.86 -20.15
CA ASP A 51 -8.26 5.42 -19.90
C ASP A 51 -8.54 5.22 -18.42
N LEU A 52 -7.57 4.69 -17.67
CA LEU A 52 -7.67 4.61 -16.21
C LEU A 52 -7.78 6.01 -15.60
N LEU A 53 -7.05 7.02 -16.09
CA LEU A 53 -7.19 8.39 -15.61
C LEU A 53 -8.58 8.97 -15.88
N VAL A 54 -9.15 8.69 -17.06
CA VAL A 54 -10.51 9.10 -17.41
C VAL A 54 -11.53 8.40 -16.49
N SER A 55 -11.43 7.09 -16.33
CA SER A 55 -12.34 6.31 -15.49
C SER A 55 -12.27 6.72 -14.01
N ILE A 56 -11.06 6.89 -13.45
CA ILE A 56 -10.86 7.43 -12.09
C ILE A 56 -11.61 8.75 -11.92
N GLY A 57 -11.48 9.69 -12.88
CA GLY A 57 -12.18 10.96 -12.85
C GLY A 57 -13.71 10.81 -12.97
N GLY A 58 -14.18 9.90 -13.84
CA GLY A 58 -15.60 9.60 -14.05
C GLY A 58 -16.30 9.07 -12.80
N HIS A 59 -15.59 8.32 -11.96
CA HIS A 59 -16.07 7.79 -10.68
C HIS A 59 -15.94 8.78 -9.50
N ASN A 60 -15.66 10.07 -9.77
CA ASN A 60 -15.45 11.12 -8.77
C ASN A 60 -14.29 10.79 -7.80
N PHE A 61 -13.23 10.16 -8.31
CA PHE A 61 -11.95 10.08 -7.63
C PHE A 61 -11.00 11.10 -8.24
N ARG A 62 -10.09 11.61 -7.39
CA ARG A 62 -9.03 12.51 -7.82
C ARG A 62 -7.71 11.76 -7.77
N LEU A 63 -6.95 11.83 -8.87
CA LEU A 63 -5.56 11.38 -8.90
C LEU A 63 -4.72 12.23 -7.93
N THR A 64 -3.99 11.57 -7.04
CA THR A 64 -3.05 12.19 -6.10
C THR A 64 -1.61 12.04 -6.54
N GLU A 65 -1.27 10.93 -7.21
CA GLU A 65 0.08 10.66 -7.70
C GLU A 65 0.04 9.67 -8.87
N GLN A 66 0.96 9.84 -9.83
CA GLN A 66 1.26 8.86 -10.87
C GLN A 66 2.75 8.51 -10.77
N ALA A 67 3.05 7.36 -10.17
CA ALA A 67 4.41 6.89 -9.97
C ALA A 67 4.86 6.03 -11.15
N ARG A 68 5.63 6.60 -12.08
CA ARG A 68 6.25 5.89 -13.22
C ARG A 68 7.52 5.14 -12.80
N ILE A 69 7.34 4.11 -11.98
CA ILE A 69 8.43 3.38 -11.33
C ILE A 69 9.37 2.74 -12.36
N GLY A 70 8.82 2.13 -13.41
CA GLY A 70 9.63 1.45 -14.43
C GLY A 70 10.57 2.40 -15.18
N ASP A 71 10.06 3.57 -15.56
CA ASP A 71 10.82 4.60 -16.26
C ASP A 71 11.93 5.17 -15.36
N ALA A 72 11.62 5.44 -14.09
CA ALA A 72 12.59 5.92 -13.12
C ALA A 72 13.72 4.90 -12.85
N ILE A 73 13.43 3.59 -12.89
CA ILE A 73 14.45 2.55 -12.80
C ILE A 73 15.30 2.54 -14.06
N ALA A 74 14.69 2.57 -15.25
CA ALA A 74 15.40 2.56 -16.52
C ALA A 74 16.37 3.75 -16.65
N GLU A 75 15.92 4.95 -16.28
CA GLU A 75 16.72 6.17 -16.29
C GLU A 75 17.95 6.04 -15.39
N ARG A 76 17.77 5.56 -14.16
CA ARG A 76 18.88 5.39 -13.19
C ARG A 76 19.86 4.30 -13.59
N ALA A 77 19.36 3.21 -14.19
CA ALA A 77 20.18 2.09 -14.59
C ALA A 77 20.89 2.31 -15.94
N GLY A 78 20.42 3.26 -16.76
CA GLY A 78 20.93 3.49 -18.11
C GLY A 78 20.60 2.36 -19.09
N GLN A 79 19.57 1.55 -18.80
CA GLN A 79 19.14 0.42 -19.63
C GLN A 79 17.63 0.22 -19.53
N ALA A 80 17.04 -0.48 -20.50
CA ALA A 80 15.61 -0.78 -20.50
C ALA A 80 15.20 -1.57 -19.25
N PHE A 81 14.01 -1.25 -18.73
CA PHE A 81 13.37 -1.94 -17.61
C PHE A 81 11.88 -2.14 -17.90
N LEU A 82 11.24 -3.03 -17.15
CA LEU A 82 9.82 -3.28 -17.28
C LEU A 82 9.00 -2.01 -17.02
N ARG A 83 8.09 -1.65 -17.93
CA ARG A 83 7.17 -0.53 -17.71
C ARG A 83 6.20 -0.86 -16.57
N VAL A 84 6.25 -0.06 -15.52
CA VAL A 84 5.39 -0.14 -14.35
C VAL A 84 4.99 1.27 -13.92
N THR A 85 3.69 1.52 -13.85
CA THR A 85 3.11 2.76 -13.33
C THR A 85 2.13 2.43 -12.21
N VAL A 86 2.23 3.12 -11.07
CA VAL A 86 1.26 3.02 -9.98
C VAL A 86 0.49 4.34 -9.88
N LEU A 87 -0.83 4.25 -10.02
CA LEU A 87 -1.75 5.37 -9.88
C LEU A 87 -2.28 5.38 -8.46
N HIS A 88 -2.08 6.49 -7.74
CA HIS A 88 -2.70 6.74 -6.44
C HIS A 88 -3.84 7.72 -6.60
N PHE A 89 -5.01 7.39 -6.06
CA PHE A 89 -6.21 8.22 -6.21
C PHE A 89 -7.17 8.06 -5.03
N CYS A 90 -7.99 9.08 -4.81
CA CYS A 90 -8.86 9.13 -3.64
C CYS A 90 -10.17 9.85 -3.93
N ASN A 91 -11.27 9.34 -3.36
CA ASN A 91 -12.53 10.05 -3.24
C ASN A 91 -12.62 10.60 -1.82
N LEU A 92 -12.62 11.94 -1.70
CA LEU A 92 -12.51 12.61 -0.40
C LEU A 92 -13.73 12.37 0.51
N GLU A 93 -14.92 12.16 -0.06
CA GLU A 93 -16.12 11.84 0.71
C GLU A 93 -16.06 10.44 1.29
N LEU A 94 -15.63 9.46 0.48
CA LEU A 94 -15.42 8.08 0.93
C LEU A 94 -14.28 8.00 1.95
N ALA A 95 -13.19 8.73 1.73
CA ALA A 95 -12.08 8.86 2.66
C ALA A 95 -12.52 9.37 4.04
N ARG A 96 -13.27 10.48 4.07
CA ARG A 96 -13.82 11.03 5.32
C ARG A 96 -14.67 9.99 6.05
N ARG A 97 -15.61 9.34 5.35
CA ARG A 97 -16.48 8.31 5.93
C ARG A 97 -15.69 7.13 6.49
N LEU A 98 -14.67 6.66 5.76
CA LEU A 98 -13.81 5.56 6.23
C LEU A 98 -13.06 5.94 7.50
N LEU A 99 -12.49 7.15 7.55
CA LEU A 99 -11.75 7.61 8.72
C LEU A 99 -12.65 7.86 9.93
N GLU A 100 -13.90 8.28 9.72
CA GLU A 100 -14.91 8.38 10.79
C GLU A 100 -15.30 7.00 11.35
N LEU A 101 -15.40 5.98 10.48
CA LEU A 101 -15.67 4.60 10.89
C LEU A 101 -14.46 3.94 11.55
N LYS A 102 -13.27 4.11 10.98
CA LYS A 102 -12.05 3.42 11.39
C LYS A 102 -10.79 4.23 11.05
N PRO A 103 -10.34 5.15 11.93
CA PRO A 103 -9.15 5.97 11.70
C PRO A 103 -7.87 5.17 11.40
N SER A 104 -7.76 3.94 11.93
CA SER A 104 -6.61 3.06 11.69
C SER A 104 -6.48 2.57 10.23
N PHE A 105 -7.46 2.87 9.36
CA PHE A 105 -7.40 2.55 7.94
C PHE A 105 -6.68 3.62 7.10
N SER A 106 -6.10 4.66 7.72
CA SER A 106 -5.32 5.68 7.00
C SER A 106 -4.17 5.10 6.15
N LEU A 107 -3.54 4.00 6.58
CA LEU A 107 -2.49 3.30 5.80
C LEU A 107 -3.03 2.48 4.62
N ARG A 108 -4.35 2.30 4.53
CA ARG A 108 -5.05 1.70 3.38
C ARG A 108 -5.45 2.75 2.34
N MET A 109 -5.14 4.02 2.61
CA MET A 109 -5.43 5.16 1.75
C MET A 109 -4.11 5.75 1.21
N PRO A 110 -4.09 6.33 0.00
CA PRO A 110 -5.15 6.34 -1.02
C PRO A 110 -5.38 4.96 -1.68
N CYS A 111 -6.42 4.84 -2.50
CA CYS A 111 -6.58 3.68 -3.38
C CYS A 111 -5.45 3.66 -4.41
N ARG A 112 -5.11 2.46 -4.90
CA ARG A 112 -4.01 2.28 -5.86
C ARG A 112 -4.35 1.29 -6.97
N ILE A 113 -3.94 1.62 -8.19
CA ILE A 113 -3.93 0.72 -9.35
C ILE A 113 -2.48 0.60 -9.85
N SER A 114 -2.02 -0.63 -10.04
CA SER A 114 -0.76 -0.96 -10.70
C SER A 114 -1.03 -1.29 -12.15
N VAL A 115 -0.30 -0.66 -13.06
CA VAL A 115 -0.30 -0.94 -14.50
C VAL A 115 1.10 -1.40 -14.89
N ARG A 116 1.21 -2.58 -15.49
CA ARG A 116 2.50 -3.19 -15.80
C ARG A 116 2.47 -3.91 -17.14
N ALA A 117 3.52 -3.73 -17.92
CA ALA A 117 3.73 -4.53 -19.12
C ALA A 117 4.01 -5.99 -18.76
N THR A 118 3.49 -6.94 -19.53
CA THR A 118 3.79 -8.36 -19.39
C THR A 118 4.82 -8.81 -20.43
N ALA A 119 5.42 -10.00 -20.24
CA ALA A 119 6.43 -10.52 -21.15
C ALA A 119 5.88 -10.83 -22.56
N ASP A 120 4.57 -11.09 -22.68
CA ASP A 120 3.86 -11.33 -23.94
C ASP A 120 3.34 -10.04 -24.61
N GLY A 121 3.74 -8.86 -24.12
CA GLY A 121 3.42 -7.56 -24.73
C GLY A 121 2.06 -6.99 -24.34
N LYS A 122 1.32 -7.66 -23.46
CA LYS A 122 0.04 -7.20 -22.90
C LYS A 122 0.25 -6.27 -21.72
N VAL A 123 -0.86 -5.75 -21.19
CA VAL A 123 -0.87 -4.91 -20.00
C VAL A 123 -1.67 -5.58 -18.89
N GLN A 124 -1.04 -5.72 -17.73
CA GLN A 124 -1.68 -6.17 -16.50
C GLN A 124 -2.11 -4.95 -15.68
N ILE A 125 -3.39 -4.90 -15.33
CA ILE A 125 -3.99 -3.89 -14.45
C ILE A 125 -4.43 -4.58 -13.16
N GLU A 126 -4.02 -4.05 -12.00
CA GLU A 126 -4.28 -4.65 -10.69
C GLU A 126 -4.62 -3.62 -9.64
N THR A 127 -5.57 -3.92 -8.76
CA THR A 127 -5.89 -3.12 -7.59
C THR A 127 -6.07 -3.98 -6.34
N LEU A 128 -5.73 -3.39 -5.19
CA LEU A 128 -6.03 -4.00 -3.90
C LEU A 128 -7.46 -3.68 -3.49
N LEU A 129 -8.18 -4.71 -3.07
CA LEU A 129 -9.51 -4.59 -2.50
C LEU A 129 -9.46 -4.49 -0.97
N LEU A 130 -10.45 -3.81 -0.41
CA LEU A 130 -10.67 -3.75 1.03
C LEU A 130 -11.24 -5.08 1.54
N PRO A 131 -10.90 -5.51 2.76
CA PRO A 131 -11.48 -6.72 3.35
C PRO A 131 -12.99 -6.52 3.59
N GLU A 132 -13.80 -7.42 3.05
CA GLU A 132 -15.27 -7.42 3.20
C GLU A 132 -15.75 -8.31 4.35
N ALA A 133 -14.83 -8.94 5.07
CA ALA A 133 -15.12 -9.84 6.19
C ALA A 133 -14.10 -9.65 7.32
N GLY A 134 -14.43 -10.14 8.52
CA GLY A 134 -13.57 -10.07 9.71
C GLY A 134 -13.67 -8.76 10.50
N GLY A 135 -14.54 -7.83 10.09
CA GLY A 135 -14.81 -6.57 10.79
C GLY A 135 -16.29 -6.29 11.04
N GLU A 136 -16.58 -5.09 11.52
CA GLU A 136 -17.94 -4.59 11.76
C GLU A 136 -18.77 -4.53 10.48
N ALA A 137 -20.06 -4.81 10.57
CA ALA A 137 -20.95 -4.87 9.39
C ALA A 137 -20.98 -3.58 8.57
N ALA A 138 -20.89 -2.41 9.24
CA ALA A 138 -20.81 -1.12 8.58
C ALA A 138 -19.53 -0.97 7.74
N LEU A 139 -18.40 -1.46 8.25
CA LEU A 139 -17.12 -1.43 7.55
C LEU A 139 -17.11 -2.41 6.36
N ASN A 140 -17.69 -3.59 6.53
CA ASN A 140 -17.81 -4.59 5.46
C ASN A 140 -18.69 -4.06 4.31
N THR A 141 -19.81 -3.41 4.64
CA THR A 141 -20.70 -2.77 3.66
C THR A 141 -20.00 -1.63 2.93
N PHE A 142 -19.23 -0.83 3.66
CA PHE A 142 -18.41 0.23 3.07
C PHE A 142 -17.34 -0.35 2.13
N ALA A 143 -16.63 -1.40 2.56
CA ALA A 143 -15.62 -2.09 1.77
C ALA A 143 -16.20 -2.64 0.46
N ALA A 144 -17.32 -3.35 0.51
CA ALA A 144 -17.99 -3.89 -0.67
C ALA A 144 -18.35 -2.78 -1.68
N ARG A 145 -18.84 -1.63 -1.19
CA ARG A 145 -19.13 -0.48 -2.06
C ARG A 145 -17.88 0.08 -2.73
N VAL A 146 -16.80 0.27 -1.99
CA VAL A 146 -15.53 0.78 -2.56
C VAL A 146 -14.96 -0.23 -3.55
N ASN A 147 -15.00 -1.52 -3.21
CA ASN A 147 -14.51 -2.60 -4.08
C ASN A 147 -15.27 -2.68 -5.40
N ALA A 148 -16.59 -2.44 -5.40
CA ALA A 148 -17.36 -2.34 -6.65
C ALA A 148 -16.83 -1.20 -7.54
N LEU A 149 -16.67 0.01 -6.98
CA LEU A 149 -16.10 1.15 -7.72
C LEU A 149 -14.68 0.87 -8.25
N LEU A 150 -13.84 0.19 -7.45
CA LEU A 150 -12.49 -0.17 -7.89
C LEU A 150 -12.49 -1.17 -9.04
N ARG A 151 -13.45 -2.11 -9.07
CA ARG A 151 -13.62 -3.05 -10.19
C ARG A 151 -14.09 -2.33 -11.44
N ASP A 152 -15.10 -1.48 -11.31
CA ASP A 152 -15.62 -0.68 -12.43
C ASP A 152 -14.50 0.17 -13.06
N ILE A 153 -13.66 0.82 -12.23
CA ILE A 153 -12.53 1.61 -12.73
C ILE A 153 -11.51 0.75 -13.49
N VAL A 154 -11.18 -0.43 -12.96
CA VAL A 154 -10.23 -1.36 -13.60
C VAL A 154 -10.80 -1.93 -14.90
N ASP A 155 -12.08 -2.27 -14.92
CA ASP A 155 -12.76 -2.83 -16.09
C ASP A 155 -12.87 -1.77 -17.20
N GLU A 156 -13.34 -0.56 -16.88
CA GLU A 156 -13.44 0.55 -17.84
C GLU A 156 -12.09 0.99 -18.40
N GLY A 157 -11.05 1.06 -17.55
CA GLY A 157 -9.69 1.40 -17.99
C GLY A 157 -9.02 0.30 -18.84
N GLY A 158 -9.61 -0.89 -18.88
CA GLY A 158 -9.16 -2.01 -19.71
C GLY A 158 -9.90 -2.18 -21.03
N LEU A 159 -10.97 -1.40 -21.28
CA LEU A 159 -11.80 -1.48 -22.50
C LEU A 159 -11.08 -0.98 -23.76
#